data_AF-A0A5R9LIT6-F1
#
_entry.id   AF-A0A5R9LIT6-F1
#
_cell.length_a   1.000
_cell.length_b   1.000
_cell.length_c   1.000
_cell.angle_alpha   90.00
_cell.angle_beta   90.00
_cell.angle_gamma   90.00
#
_symmetry.space_group_name_H-M   'P 1'
#
loop_
_entity.id
_entity.type
_entity.pdbx_description
1 polymer ?
#
loop_
_entity_poly.entity_id
_entity_poly.type
_entity_poly.pdbx_seq_one_letter_code
_entity_poly.pdbx_strand_id
1 'polypeptide(L)'
;MATNRSRRLRKKMHIDEFQEVGFSVAWRFAEGTSEEQIDQTVNDLIDQVIEPNKLAFDGSGYLSWEGLICMQEIGKCTEEHQTLVRQWLEARGLADVRTSELFDIWWD
;
A
#
# COMPACT_ATOMS: atom_id res chain seq x y z
N MET A 1 30.97 -11.85 -8.81
CA MET A 1 30.41 -10.94 -7.79
C MET A 1 30.35 -11.68 -6.48
N ALA A 2 30.70 -11.05 -5.35
CA ALA A 2 30.73 -11.73 -4.05
C ALA A 2 29.33 -12.24 -3.69
N THR A 3 29.13 -13.56 -3.83
CA THR A 3 27.85 -14.27 -3.68
C THR A 3 27.35 -14.33 -2.23
N ASN A 4 28.15 -13.87 -1.25
CA ASN A 4 27.79 -13.89 0.16
C ASN A 4 27.93 -12.49 0.77
N ARG A 5 26.82 -11.75 0.83
CA ARG A 5 26.72 -10.48 1.54
C ARG A 5 26.54 -10.77 3.02
N SER A 6 27.28 -10.08 3.89
CA SER A 6 27.06 -10.20 5.34
C SER A 6 25.66 -9.74 5.73
N ARG A 7 25.13 -10.23 6.85
CA ARG A 7 23.81 -9.81 7.36
C ARG A 7 23.65 -8.29 7.47
N ARG A 8 24.72 -7.59 7.90
CA ARG A 8 24.74 -6.11 7.96
C ARG A 8 24.58 -5.47 6.59
N LEU A 9 25.23 -6.02 5.56
CA LEU A 9 25.11 -5.53 4.19
C LEU A 9 23.72 -5.81 3.62
N ARG A 10 23.16 -7.00 3.87
CA ARG A 10 21.79 -7.32 3.44
C ARG A 10 20.75 -6.39 4.06
N LYS A 11 20.89 -6.09 5.36
CA LYS A 11 20.06 -5.08 6.04
C LYS A 11 20.21 -3.70 5.42
N LYS A 12 21.45 -3.24 5.20
CA LYS A 12 21.71 -1.91 4.61
C LYS A 12 21.12 -1.76 3.20
N MET A 13 21.07 -2.86 2.46
CA MET A 13 20.57 -2.89 1.09
C MET A 13 19.08 -3.28 1.00
N HIS A 14 18.39 -3.59 2.10
CA HIS A 14 17.00 -4.08 2.09
C HIS A 14 16.76 -5.26 1.14
N ILE A 15 17.59 -6.30 1.26
CA ILE A 15 17.51 -7.51 0.43
C ILE A 15 17.41 -8.78 1.28
N ASP A 16 17.10 -9.90 0.64
CA ASP A 16 16.93 -11.22 1.26
C ASP A 16 15.93 -11.14 2.44
N GLU A 17 16.37 -11.40 3.68
CA GLU A 17 15.51 -11.35 4.86
C GLU A 17 15.07 -9.93 5.27
N PHE A 18 15.59 -8.89 4.60
CA PHE A 18 15.22 -7.49 4.79
C PHE A 18 14.46 -6.89 3.61
N GLN A 19 14.06 -7.73 2.65
CA GLN A 19 13.30 -7.27 1.50
C GLN A 19 11.88 -6.87 1.90
N GLU A 20 11.46 -5.70 1.41
CA GLU A 20 10.12 -5.18 1.62
C GLU A 20 9.41 -5.09 0.27
N VAL A 21 8.29 -5.81 0.16
CA VAL A 21 7.49 -5.82 -1.07
C VAL A 21 6.16 -5.15 -0.79
N GLY A 22 5.82 -4.18 -1.62
CA GLY A 22 4.59 -3.41 -1.54
C GLY A 22 3.92 -3.29 -2.89
N PHE A 23 2.91 -2.43 -2.96
CA PHE A 23 2.23 -2.07 -4.20
C PHE A 23 1.63 -0.68 -4.07
N SER A 24 1.50 0.01 -5.19
CA SER A 24 0.79 1.29 -5.26
C SER A 24 -0.69 1.04 -5.45
N VAL A 25 -1.50 1.94 -4.92
CA VAL A 25 -2.95 1.97 -5.07
C VAL A 25 -3.39 3.38 -5.45
N ALA A 26 -4.36 3.48 -6.35
CA ALA A 26 -4.96 4.75 -6.74
C ALA A 26 -6.47 4.58 -6.91
N TRP A 27 -7.22 5.64 -6.59
CA TRP A 27 -8.66 5.69 -6.78
C TRP A 27 -9.15 7.14 -6.87
N ARG A 28 -10.44 7.29 -7.18
CA ARG A 28 -11.11 8.58 -7.26
C ARG A 28 -12.40 8.61 -6.47
N PHE A 29 -12.63 9.75 -5.82
CA PHE A 29 -13.91 10.14 -5.27
C PHE A 29 -14.77 10.78 -6.38
N ALA A 30 -16.09 10.73 -6.21
CA ALA A 30 -17.02 11.41 -7.12
C ALA A 30 -16.84 12.93 -7.04
N GLU A 31 -17.14 13.63 -8.13
CA GLU A 31 -17.14 15.10 -8.11
C GLU A 31 -18.13 15.63 -7.05
N GLY A 32 -17.70 16.64 -6.30
CA GLY A 32 -18.50 17.22 -5.22
C GLY A 32 -18.46 16.46 -3.89
N THR A 33 -17.67 15.38 -3.78
CA THR A 33 -17.38 14.75 -2.47
C THR A 33 -16.72 15.79 -1.55
N SER A 34 -17.24 15.95 -0.33
CA SER A 34 -16.69 16.90 0.63
C SER A 34 -15.36 16.42 1.22
N GLU A 35 -14.57 17.35 1.75
CA GLU A 35 -13.32 17.04 2.47
C GLU A 35 -13.57 16.09 3.64
N GLU A 36 -14.63 16.31 4.41
CA GLU A 36 -14.96 15.46 5.57
C GLU A 36 -15.29 14.02 5.15
N GLN A 37 -15.94 13.84 3.99
CA GLN A 37 -16.24 12.50 3.48
C GLN A 37 -14.98 11.81 2.95
N ILE A 38 -14.05 12.56 2.34
CA ILE A 38 -12.73 12.04 1.93
C ILE A 38 -11.96 11.59 3.17
N ASP A 39 -11.81 12.47 4.16
CA ASP A 39 -11.09 12.19 5.41
C ASP A 39 -11.67 10.98 6.13
N GLN A 40 -13.00 10.90 6.26
CA GLN A 40 -13.64 9.75 6.90
C GLN A 40 -13.43 8.46 6.10
N THR A 41 -13.45 8.50 4.77
CA THR A 41 -13.22 7.32 3.94
C THR A 41 -11.79 6.82 4.08
N VAL A 42 -10.81 7.72 4.17
CA VAL A 42 -9.40 7.35 4.37
C VAL A 42 -9.16 6.82 5.79
N ASN A 43 -9.76 7.43 6.82
CA ASN A 43 -9.73 6.90 8.18
C ASN A 43 -10.33 5.48 8.23
N ASP A 44 -11.48 5.28 7.60
CA ASP A 44 -12.12 3.96 7.53
C ASP A 44 -11.24 2.93 6.79
N LEU A 45 -10.53 3.33 5.73
CA LEU A 45 -9.59 2.45 5.03
C LEU A 45 -8.49 1.99 5.97
N ILE A 46 -7.94 2.94 6.75
CA ILE A 46 -6.89 2.67 7.71
C ILE A 46 -7.38 1.69 8.79
N ASP A 47 -8.50 2.02 9.43
CA ASP A 47 -9.03 1.27 10.57
C ASP A 47 -9.55 -0.12 10.19
N GLN A 48 -10.12 -0.28 8.99
CA GLN A 48 -10.81 -1.51 8.59
C GLN A 48 -9.94 -2.43 7.73
N VAL A 49 -8.96 -1.89 7.01
CA VAL A 49 -8.15 -2.66 6.05
C VAL A 49 -6.67 -2.61 6.40
N ILE A 50 -6.10 -1.41 6.61
CA ILE A 50 -4.65 -1.28 6.76
C ILE A 50 -4.18 -1.84 8.11
N GLU A 51 -4.69 -1.33 9.23
CA GLU A 51 -4.23 -1.74 10.55
C GLU A 51 -4.54 -3.22 10.88
N PRO A 52 -5.75 -3.76 10.64
CA PRO A 52 -6.05 -5.15 11.00
C PRO A 52 -5.21 -6.18 10.25
N ASN A 53 -4.72 -5.81 9.06
CA ASN A 53 -3.88 -6.66 8.21
C ASN A 53 -2.39 -6.37 8.37
N LYS A 54 -2.00 -5.54 9.35
CA LYS A 54 -0.61 -5.13 9.62
C LYS A 54 0.08 -4.52 8.40
N LEU A 55 -0.69 -3.76 7.63
CA LEU A 55 -0.20 -2.98 6.50
C LEU A 55 0.12 -1.56 6.94
N ALA A 56 1.01 -0.91 6.21
CA ALA A 56 1.26 0.52 6.28
C ALA A 56 0.78 1.15 4.98
N PHE A 57 0.20 2.34 5.08
CA PHE A 57 -0.26 3.14 3.94
C PHE A 57 0.38 4.51 4.02
N ASP A 58 1.08 4.91 2.96
CA ASP A 58 1.56 6.27 2.76
C ASP A 58 0.95 6.80 1.46
N GLY A 59 0.22 7.89 1.54
CA GLY A 59 -0.57 8.36 0.41
C GLY A 59 -1.04 9.79 0.59
N SER A 60 -1.43 10.39 -0.53
CA SER A 60 -1.99 11.74 -0.54
C SER A 60 -2.96 11.91 -1.70
N GLY A 61 -3.84 12.90 -1.57
CA GLY A 61 -4.81 13.18 -2.62
C GLY A 61 -5.88 14.16 -2.17
N TYR A 62 -6.80 14.40 -3.09
CA TYR A 62 -8.06 15.08 -2.81
C TYR A 62 -9.21 14.27 -3.43
N LEU A 63 -9.73 14.66 -4.60
CA LEU A 63 -10.66 13.82 -5.35
C LEU A 63 -9.98 12.66 -6.09
N SER A 64 -8.68 12.76 -6.34
CA SER A 64 -7.84 11.66 -6.82
C SER A 64 -6.80 11.35 -5.76
N TRP A 65 -6.76 10.10 -5.33
CA TRP A 65 -5.83 9.60 -4.32
C TRP A 65 -4.87 8.61 -4.94
N GLU A 66 -3.64 8.67 -4.46
CA GLU A 66 -2.59 7.70 -4.75
C GLU A 66 -1.79 7.45 -3.48
N GLY A 67 -1.34 6.22 -3.31
CA GLY A 67 -0.45 5.87 -2.23
C GLY A 67 0.24 4.53 -2.42
N LEU A 68 1.19 4.27 -1.54
CA LEU A 68 1.95 3.05 -1.42
C LEU A 68 1.44 2.25 -0.23
N ILE A 69 1.27 0.94 -0.41
CA ILE A 69 0.96 0.00 0.66
C ILE A 69 2.12 -1.00 0.79
N CYS A 70 2.62 -1.17 2.00
CA CYS A 70 3.58 -2.21 2.38
C CYS A 70 3.19 -2.85 3.71
N MET A 71 4.01 -3.75 4.24
CA MET A 71 3.82 -4.31 5.60
C MET A 71 4.31 -3.29 6.65
N GLN A 72 3.69 -3.22 7.83
CA GLN A 72 4.16 -2.36 8.94
C GLN A 72 5.54 -2.78 9.46
N GLU A 73 5.82 -4.08 9.40
CA GLU A 73 7.12 -4.66 9.72
C GLU A 73 7.76 -5.17 8.42
N ILE A 74 9.09 -5.31 8.42
CA ILE A 74 9.83 -5.84 7.28
C ILE A 74 9.19 -7.13 6.78
N GLY A 75 8.71 -7.10 5.55
CA GLY A 75 7.92 -8.19 5.01
C GLY A 75 7.38 -7.89 3.62
N LYS A 76 6.60 -8.83 3.09
CA LYS A 76 6.12 -8.79 1.72
C LYS A 76 4.62 -8.80 1.70
N CYS A 77 4.02 -7.81 1.03
CA CYS A 77 2.62 -7.88 0.67
C CYS A 77 2.40 -9.03 -0.33
N THR A 78 1.16 -9.54 -0.34
CA THR A 78 0.71 -10.61 -1.24
C THR A 78 -0.41 -10.10 -2.15
N GLU A 79 -0.74 -10.88 -3.17
CA GLU A 79 -1.90 -10.60 -4.03
C GLU A 79 -3.22 -10.60 -3.25
N GLU A 80 -3.28 -11.32 -2.12
CA GLU A 80 -4.44 -11.29 -1.21
C GLU A 80 -4.62 -9.91 -0.58
N HIS A 81 -3.53 -9.23 -0.18
CA HIS A 81 -3.59 -7.86 0.32
C HIS A 81 -4.07 -6.88 -0.76
N GLN A 82 -3.59 -7.04 -1.99
CA GLN A 82 -4.05 -6.21 -3.12
C GLN A 82 -5.55 -6.41 -3.37
N THR A 83 -6.00 -7.66 -3.35
CA THR A 83 -7.39 -8.03 -3.56
C THR A 83 -8.29 -7.46 -2.47
N LEU A 84 -7.86 -7.56 -1.20
CA LEU A 84 -8.58 -7.01 -0.06
C LEU A 84 -8.78 -5.50 -0.19
N VAL A 85 -7.70 -4.75 -0.47
CA VAL A 85 -7.76 -3.29 -0.63
C VAL A 85 -8.66 -2.91 -1.81
N ARG A 86 -8.48 -3.57 -2.96
CA ARG A 86 -9.29 -3.30 -4.16
C ARG A 86 -10.77 -3.52 -3.89
N GLN A 87 -11.14 -4.67 -3.33
CA GLN A 87 -12.53 -5.01 -3.03
C GLN A 87 -13.17 -4.03 -2.05
N TRP A 88 -12.43 -3.60 -1.03
CA TRP A 88 -12.95 -2.63 -0.06
C TRP A 88 -13.23 -1.26 -0.70
N LEU A 89 -12.33 -0.78 -1.56
CA LEU A 89 -12.51 0.49 -2.28
C LEU A 89 -13.68 0.42 -3.28
N GLU A 90 -13.76 -0.66 -4.05
CA GLU A 90 -14.84 -0.90 -5.03
C GLU A 90 -16.21 -1.04 -4.35
N ALA A 91 -16.29 -1.76 -3.21
CA ALA A 91 -17.54 -1.93 -2.46
C ALA A 91 -18.11 -0.61 -1.92
N ARG A 92 -17.26 0.41 -1.75
CA ARG A 92 -17.65 1.77 -1.34
C ARG A 92 -17.98 2.69 -2.52
N GLY A 93 -17.94 2.18 -3.75
CA GLY A 93 -18.29 2.93 -4.95
C GLY A 93 -17.24 3.95 -5.38
N LEU A 94 -16.00 3.80 -4.93
CA LEU A 94 -14.89 4.63 -5.40
C LEU A 94 -14.59 4.29 -6.87
N ALA A 95 -14.29 5.31 -7.65
CA ALA A 95 -14.06 5.19 -9.08
C ALA A 95 -12.57 4.95 -9.39
N ASP A 96 -12.27 4.45 -10.59
CA ASP A 96 -10.91 4.29 -11.10
C ASP A 96 -9.96 3.53 -10.14
N VAL A 97 -10.46 2.58 -9.36
CA VAL A 97 -9.65 1.79 -8.41
C VAL A 97 -8.62 0.97 -9.19
N ARG A 98 -7.34 1.18 -8.87
CA ARG A 98 -6.20 0.52 -9.51
C ARG A 98 -5.17 0.14 -8.45
N THR A 99 -4.53 -1.00 -8.65
CA THR A 99 -3.32 -1.39 -7.92
C THR A 99 -2.22 -1.72 -8.91
N SER A 100 -0.97 -1.41 -8.59
CA SER A 100 0.17 -1.87 -9.39
C SER A 100 0.40 -3.38 -9.23
N GLU A 101 1.40 -3.93 -9.92
CA GLU A 101 2.02 -5.19 -9.53
C GLU A 101 2.74 -5.06 -8.18
N LEU A 102 3.08 -6.18 -7.55
CA LEU A 102 3.94 -6.19 -6.36
C LEU A 102 5.38 -5.86 -6.75
N PHE A 103 6.01 -4.95 -6.04
CA PHE A 103 7.38 -4.51 -6.31
C PHE A 103 8.20 -4.31 -5.03
N ASP A 104 9.53 -4.28 -5.18
CA ASP A 104 10.44 -4.01 -4.06
C ASP A 104 10.52 -2.51 -3.80
N ILE A 105 9.99 -2.06 -2.66
CA ILE A 105 9.80 -0.63 -2.38
C ILE A 105 11.11 0.16 -2.25
N TRP A 106 12.26 -0.52 -2.20
CA TRP A 106 13.57 0.10 -2.09
C TRP A 106 14.31 0.22 -3.42
N TRP A 107 13.89 -0.51 -4.45
CA TRP A 107 14.67 -0.70 -5.68
C TRP A 107 13.89 -0.50 -6.98
N ASP A 108 12.55 -0.61 -6.97
CA ASP A 108 11.66 -0.27 -8.08
C ASP A 108 11.05 1.14 -7.89
#